data_AF-A0A5N3VRN0-F1
#
_entry.id   AF-A0A5N3VRN0-F1
#
_cell.length_a   1.000
_cell.length_b   1.000
_cell.length_c   1.000
_cell.angle_alpha   90.00
_cell.angle_beta   90.00
_cell.angle_gamma   90.00
#
_symmetry.space_group_name_H-M   'P 1'
#
loop_
_entity.id
_entity.type
_entity.pdbx_description
1 polymer ?
#
loop_
_entity_poly.entity_id
_entity_poly.type
_entity_poly.pdbx_seq_one_letter_code
_entity_poly.pdbx_strand_id
1 'polypeptide(L)' 'MPRLPVVCLFPRRRVTLVVVQPVLRMAHSEPPRQRPVSTIEVAVALVVFFTACLTPRGYVPSNLDRFRRE' A
#
# COMPACT_ATOMS: atom_id res chain seq x y z
N MET A 1 32.86 30.97 -24.85
CA MET A 1 32.00 32.16 -24.66
C MET A 1 30.61 31.69 -24.27
N PRO A 2 30.10 32.01 -23.07
CA PRO A 2 28.75 31.60 -22.70
C PRO A 2 27.75 32.56 -23.37
N ARG A 3 26.82 32.03 -24.15
CA ARG A 3 25.73 32.80 -24.76
C ARG A 3 24.57 32.85 -23.76
N LEU A 4 24.32 34.03 -23.20
CA LEU A 4 23.15 34.33 -22.36
C LEU A 4 21.88 34.37 -23.23
N PRO A 5 20.78 33.71 -22.85
CA PRO A 5 19.50 33.95 -23.49
C PRO A 5 18.90 35.24 -22.91
N VAL A 6 19.00 36.32 -23.69
CA VAL A 6 18.29 37.58 -23.39
C VAL A 6 16.80 37.33 -23.60
N VAL A 7 16.06 37.18 -22.51
CA VAL A 7 14.59 37.20 -22.53
C VAL A 7 14.16 38.62 -22.19
N CYS A 8 14.07 39.46 -23.22
CA CYS A 8 13.25 40.65 -23.17
C CYS A 8 12.00 40.36 -23.99
N LEU A 9 10.81 40.56 -23.41
CA LEU A 9 9.63 41.16 -24.05
C LEU A 9 8.45 41.20 -23.04
N PHE A 10 8.20 42.41 -22.55
CA PHE A 10 6.95 42.99 -22.04
C PHE A 10 6.38 42.63 -20.64
N PRO A 11 6.19 43.64 -19.75
CA PRO A 11 5.57 43.48 -18.44
C PRO A 11 4.09 43.90 -18.50
N ARG A 12 3.13 42.95 -18.65
CA ARG A 12 1.72 43.10 -18.21
C ARG A 12 0.83 41.98 -18.74
N ARG A 13 0.91 40.82 -18.10
CA ARG A 13 -0.23 39.96 -17.77
C ARG A 13 0.34 38.70 -17.15
N ARG A 14 0.04 38.47 -15.87
CA ARG A 14 0.30 37.20 -15.20
C ARG A 14 -0.60 36.16 -15.85
N VAL A 15 -0.19 35.61 -16.99
CA VAL A 15 -0.71 34.34 -17.48
C VAL A 15 0.11 33.30 -16.77
N THR A 16 -0.43 32.78 -15.67
CA THR A 16 0.10 31.62 -14.98
C THR A 16 0.05 30.48 -15.99
N LEU A 17 1.17 30.27 -16.68
CA LEU A 17 1.36 29.14 -17.56
C LEU A 17 1.38 27.93 -16.63
N VAL A 18 0.19 27.32 -16.44
CA VAL A 18 0.06 26.02 -15.81
C VAL A 18 0.75 25.06 -16.77
N VAL A 19 2.07 24.97 -16.63
CA VAL A 19 2.84 23.83 -17.09
C VAL A 19 2.23 22.66 -16.34
N VAL A 20 1.30 21.97 -17.00
CA VAL A 20 0.87 20.64 -16.61
C VAL A 20 2.12 19.79 -16.74
N GLN A 21 2.93 19.73 -15.67
CA GLN A 21 3.96 18.71 -15.54
C GLN A 21 3.23 17.37 -15.60
N PRO A 22 3.41 16.55 -16.66
CA PRO A 22 2.79 15.22 -16.72
C PRO A 22 3.50 14.22 -15.79
N VAL A 23 4.36 14.68 -14.89
CA VAL A 23 5.37 13.88 -14.18
C VAL A 23 5.08 13.82 -12.67
N LEU A 24 3.83 13.98 -12.24
CA LEU A 24 3.55 14.04 -10.80
C LEU A 24 2.25 13.38 -10.34
N ARG A 25 1.78 12.28 -10.93
CA ARG A 25 0.70 11.48 -10.33
C ARG A 25 0.84 9.95 -10.48
N MET A 26 2.06 9.44 -10.35
CA MET A 26 2.30 8.10 -9.78
C MET A 26 3.03 8.27 -8.44
N ALA A 27 2.46 9.06 -7.53
CA ALA A 27 3.05 9.34 -6.22
C ALA A 27 2.06 8.96 -5.10
N HIS A 28 1.61 7.70 -5.08
CA HIS A 28 0.86 7.18 -3.92
C HIS A 28 1.21 5.76 -3.46
N SER A 29 2.27 5.15 -3.98
CA SER A 29 3.01 4.18 -3.18
C SER A 29 4.04 4.97 -2.40
N GLU A 30 3.66 5.49 -1.22
CA GLU A 30 4.67 5.91 -0.26
C GLU A 30 5.64 4.73 -0.09
N PRO A 31 6.97 4.93 -0.20
CA PRO A 31 7.90 3.83 0.01
C PRO A 31 7.59 3.21 1.37
N PRO A 32 7.43 1.88 1.45
CA PRO A 32 7.03 1.24 2.69
C PRO A 32 8.04 1.67 3.78
N ARG A 33 7.55 2.40 4.78
CA ARG A 33 8.35 2.73 5.98
C ARG A 33 8.69 1.49 6.79
N GLN A 34 8.09 0.36 6.44
CA GLN A 34 8.22 -0.92 7.10
C GLN A 34 9.30 -1.75 6.42
N ARG A 35 10.00 -2.56 7.23
CA ARG A 35 10.99 -3.52 6.74
C ARG A 35 10.35 -4.41 5.66
N PRO A 36 11.09 -4.77 4.60
CA PRO A 36 10.58 -5.74 3.63
C PRO A 36 10.14 -7.01 4.35
N VAL A 37 8.87 -7.38 4.17
CA VAL A 37 8.30 -8.59 4.77
C VAL A 37 8.88 -9.79 4.05
N SER A 38 9.41 -10.75 4.82
CA SER A 38 9.94 -11.99 4.26
C SER A 38 8.81 -12.91 3.79
N THR A 39 9.03 -13.68 2.71
CA THR A 39 8.11 -14.73 2.28
C THR A 39 7.76 -15.70 3.40
N ILE A 40 8.71 -15.98 4.30
CA ILE A 40 8.51 -16.86 5.46
C ILE A 40 7.54 -16.21 6.45
N GLU A 41 7.68 -14.90 6.71
CA GLU A 41 6.78 -14.17 7.62
C GLU A 41 5.34 -14.20 7.10
N VAL A 42 5.15 -14.00 5.79
CA VAL A 42 3.82 -14.11 5.15
C VAL A 42 3.27 -15.53 5.28
N ALA A 43 4.09 -16.55 5.00
CA ALA A 43 3.66 -17.94 5.10
C ALA A 43 3.23 -18.32 6.53
N VAL A 44 4.01 -17.90 7.53
CA VAL A 44 3.68 -18.12 8.95
C VAL A 44 2.39 -17.38 9.32
N ALA A 45 2.24 -16.12 8.94
CA ALA A 45 1.04 -15.34 9.22
C ALA A 45 -0.23 -16.00 8.63
N LEU A 46 -0.15 -16.50 7.39
CA LEU A 46 -1.25 -17.23 6.76
C LEU A 46 -1.58 -18.51 7.51
N VAL A 47 -0.59 -19.33 7.85
CA VAL A 47 -0.81 -20.58 8.60
C VAL A 47 -1.45 -20.31 9.96
N VAL A 48 -0.94 -19.32 10.70
CA VAL A 48 -1.50 -18.93 12.00
C VAL A 48 -2.94 -18.44 11.85
N PHE A 49 -3.22 -17.60 10.85
CA PHE A 49 -4.57 -17.10 10.59
C PHE A 49 -5.55 -18.23 10.28
N PHE A 50 -5.20 -19.13 9.36
CA PHE A 50 -6.07 -20.26 9.01
C PHE A 50 -6.25 -21.22 10.18
N THR A 51 -5.19 -21.59 10.89
CA THR A 51 -5.29 -22.50 12.04
C THR A 51 -6.11 -21.90 13.18
N ALA A 52 -5.94 -20.62 13.49
CA ALA A 52 -6.74 -19.94 14.52
C ALA A 52 -8.24 -19.93 14.21
N CYS A 53 -8.62 -19.78 12.94
CA CYS A 53 -10.02 -19.79 12.54
C CYS A 53 -10.60 -21.21 12.36
N LEU A 54 -9.81 -22.16 11.86
CA LEU A 54 -10.28 -23.51 11.50
C LEU A 54 -10.27 -24.48 12.69
N THR A 55 -9.30 -24.36 13.61
CA THR A 55 -9.20 -25.23 14.79
C THR A 55 -10.46 -25.23 15.65
N PRO A 56 -11.00 -24.06 16.10
CA PRO A 56 -12.22 -24.05 16.89
C PRO A 56 -13.43 -24.54 16.06
N ARG A 57 -13.46 -24.24 14.76
CA ARG A 57 -14.51 -24.73 13.85
C ARG A 57 -14.48 -26.24 13.62
N GLY A 58 -13.36 -26.93 13.83
CA GLY A 58 -13.31 -28.39 13.81
C GLY A 58 -13.63 -29.00 15.18
N TYR A 59 -13.11 -28.39 16.25
CA TYR A 59 -13.28 -28.88 17.61
C TYR A 59 -14.73 -28.79 18.12
N VAL A 60 -15.42 -27.68 17.87
CA VAL A 60 -16.80 -27.48 18.34
C VAL A 60 -17.76 -28.50 17.74
N PRO A 61 -17.88 -28.66 16.41
CA PRO A 61 -18.80 -29.63 15.81
C PRO A 61 -18.44 -31.08 16.13
N SER A 62 -17.15 -31.43 16.21
CA SER A 62 -16.74 -32.80 16.56
C SER A 62 -17.12 -33.21 17.99
N ASN A 63 -17.36 -32.25 18.88
CA ASN A 63 -17.75 -32.51 20.26
C ASN A 63 -19.23 -32.19 20.53
N LEU A 64 -20.04 -31.85 19.53
CA LEU A 64 -21.47 -31.51 19.72
C LEU A 64 -22.26 -32.64 20.38
N ASP A 65 -22.01 -33.89 20.01
CA ASP A 65 -22.68 -35.03 20.63
C ASP A 65 -22.30 -35.22 22.11
N ARG A 66 -21.09 -34.81 22.48
CA ARG A 66 -20.63 -34.81 23.88
C ARG A 66 -21.27 -33.67 24.66
N PHE A 67 -21.29 -32.47 24.10
CA PHE A 67 -21.96 -31.31 24.71
C PHE A 67 -23.48 -31.45 24.82
N ARG A 68 -24.12 -32.28 23.98
CA ARG A 68 -25.58 -32.53 24.02
C ARG A 68 -25.99 -33.55 25.08
N ARG A 69 -25.07 -34.43 25.51
CA ARG A 69 -25.34 -35.50 26.48
C ARG A 69 -25.04 -35.10 27.92
N GLU A 70 -24.20 -34.09 28.11
CA GLU A 70 -24.08 -33.33 29.37
C GLU A 70 -25.28 -32.38 29.52
#